data_AF-A0A6P8IFP2-F1
#
_entry.id   AF-A0A6P8IFP2-F1
#
_cell.length_a   1.000
_cell.length_b   1.000
_cell.length_c   1.000
_cell.angle_alpha   90.00
_cell.angle_beta   90.00
_cell.angle_gamma   90.00
#
_symmetry.space_group_name_H-M   'P 1'
#
loop_
_entity.id
_entity.type
_entity.pdbx_description
1 polymer ?
#
loop_
_entity_poly.entity_id
_entity_poly.type
_entity_poly.pdbx_seq_one_letter_code
_entity_poly.pdbx_strand_id
1 'polypeptide(L)'
;MKKVRKSRTPSLTGRRYNKELAEKVNFSDKEKKRLQGFLGEILRVGCLKGFKYFALYLRGREELICKVLNEPMSPEILSYYTSPSSEKMKTGKSSFSFDTAPTLPRNDQSLIMSTNTQKSLSGYGFMDVGLPPASPSERDIDLKDDKSTLLLIAAYARYNCPYVWVRSNHERLVSFTGGGDESKLRDSPLKLKSTTSWKLNDSKLWDIIGEVVKLCMYPAPLNPFAIDFQYFEGLSLGERLIATGAMVNFLQKVVSSGDHIYNARVFDDLGELTRQHFKDLQTFSRQQKSKEISSRQQGMNEQQAQSYHRAGPMPSYPTQYQAY
;
A
#
# COMPACT_ATOMS: atom_id res chain seq x y z
N MET A 1 -39.37 -32.82 49.12
CA MET A 1 -37.99 -32.68 49.66
C MET A 1 -37.08 -32.07 48.61
N LYS A 2 -36.44 -30.94 48.93
CA LYS A 2 -35.61 -30.12 48.02
C LYS A 2 -34.26 -30.82 47.73
N LYS A 3 -33.85 -30.95 46.47
CA LYS A 3 -32.48 -31.38 46.09
C LYS A 3 -31.57 -30.15 45.95
N VAL A 4 -30.57 -30.08 46.82
CA VAL A 4 -29.52 -29.05 46.88
C VAL A 4 -28.54 -29.21 45.70
N ARG A 5 -28.33 -28.14 44.92
CA ARG A 5 -27.27 -28.06 43.91
C ARG A 5 -25.91 -27.86 44.61
N LYS A 6 -24.98 -28.82 44.48
CA LYS A 6 -23.57 -28.63 44.86
C LYS A 6 -22.89 -27.71 43.84
N SER A 7 -22.39 -26.58 44.29
CA SER A 7 -21.48 -25.72 43.52
C SER A 7 -20.13 -26.43 43.37
N ARG A 8 -19.68 -26.60 42.12
CA ARG A 8 -18.30 -27.02 41.82
C ARG A 8 -17.42 -25.77 41.88
N THR A 9 -16.55 -25.71 42.86
CA THR A 9 -15.42 -24.77 42.88
C THR A 9 -14.44 -25.13 41.76
N PRO A 10 -13.88 -24.14 41.02
CA PRO A 10 -12.89 -24.43 39.98
C PRO A 10 -11.54 -24.79 40.60
N SER A 11 -10.94 -25.89 40.13
CA SER A 11 -9.68 -26.43 40.61
C SER A 11 -8.48 -25.50 40.34
N LEU A 12 -7.62 -25.33 41.34
CA LEU A 12 -6.37 -24.55 41.29
C LEU A 12 -5.37 -25.01 40.21
N THR A 13 -5.53 -26.21 39.65
CA THR A 13 -4.73 -26.75 38.53
C THR A 13 -4.90 -25.99 37.21
N GLY A 14 -6.05 -25.35 36.98
CA GLY A 14 -6.28 -24.53 35.77
C GLY A 14 -5.51 -23.20 35.78
N ARG A 15 -5.11 -22.69 36.95
CA ARG A 15 -4.35 -21.43 37.05
C ARG A 15 -2.87 -21.58 36.71
N ARG A 16 -2.24 -22.73 36.99
CA ARG A 16 -0.83 -22.97 36.62
C ARG A 16 -0.68 -23.21 35.11
N TYR A 17 -1.59 -23.98 34.50
CA TYR A 17 -1.58 -24.21 33.05
C TYR A 17 -1.76 -22.88 32.27
N ASN A 18 -2.65 -22.00 32.72
CA ASN A 18 -2.83 -20.69 32.12
C ASN A 18 -1.61 -19.75 32.30
N LYS A 19 -0.82 -19.92 33.36
CA LYS A 19 0.38 -19.09 33.61
C LYS A 19 1.57 -19.57 32.77
N GLU A 20 1.76 -20.88 32.61
CA GLU A 20 2.74 -21.46 31.67
C GLU A 20 2.36 -21.23 30.19
N LEU A 21 1.06 -21.18 29.85
CA LEU A 21 0.60 -20.81 28.51
C LEU A 21 0.81 -19.32 28.20
N ALA A 22 0.64 -18.43 29.18
CA ALA A 22 0.90 -17.01 29.02
C ALA A 22 2.40 -16.72 28.84
N GLU A 23 3.29 -17.53 29.44
CA GLU A 23 4.74 -17.42 29.24
C GLU A 23 5.19 -17.87 27.85
N LYS A 24 4.45 -18.77 27.16
CA LYS A 24 4.79 -19.24 25.80
C LYS A 24 4.45 -18.26 24.67
N VAL A 25 3.67 -17.21 24.94
CA VAL A 25 3.36 -16.14 23.96
C VAL A 25 4.07 -14.83 24.32
N ASN A 26 5.23 -14.91 24.99
CA ASN A 26 6.09 -13.75 25.14
C ASN A 26 6.97 -13.59 23.91
N PHE A 27 6.47 -12.84 22.92
CA PHE A 27 7.27 -12.38 21.80
C PHE A 27 8.48 -11.57 22.27
N SER A 28 9.61 -11.74 21.59
CA SER A 28 10.81 -10.95 21.90
C SER A 28 10.51 -9.47 21.66
N ASP A 29 11.08 -8.59 22.49
CA ASP A 29 10.95 -7.14 22.29
C ASP A 29 11.51 -6.69 20.93
N LYS A 30 12.45 -7.45 20.36
CA LYS A 30 12.92 -7.24 18.98
C LYS A 30 11.80 -7.47 17.96
N GLU A 31 11.02 -8.54 18.11
CA GLU A 31 9.91 -8.85 17.21
C GLU A 31 8.79 -7.82 17.33
N LYS A 32 8.47 -7.40 18.58
CA LYS A 32 7.49 -6.33 18.82
C LYS A 32 7.92 -5.02 18.16
N LYS A 33 9.18 -4.63 18.32
CA LYS A 33 9.73 -3.41 17.69
C LYS A 33 9.68 -3.50 16.17
N ARG A 34 10.01 -4.66 15.58
CA ARG A 34 9.89 -4.90 14.13
C ARG A 34 8.45 -4.79 13.66
N LEU A 35 7.50 -5.39 14.39
CA LEU A 35 6.07 -5.27 14.08
C LEU A 35 5.61 -3.81 14.11
N GLN A 36 5.98 -3.04 15.14
CA GLN A 36 5.64 -1.61 15.21
C GLN A 36 6.23 -0.82 14.04
N GLY A 37 7.46 -1.13 13.62
CA GLY A 37 8.05 -0.58 12.41
C GLY A 37 7.21 -0.86 11.16
N PHE A 38 6.79 -2.12 10.99
CA PHE A 38 5.95 -2.58 9.89
C PHE A 38 4.56 -1.93 9.88
N LEU A 39 3.91 -1.79 11.04
CA LEU A 39 2.63 -1.07 11.16
C LEU A 39 2.79 0.41 10.78
N GLY A 40 3.91 1.02 11.14
CA GLY A 40 4.26 2.36 10.68
C GLY A 40 4.50 2.46 9.17
N GLU A 41 4.95 1.38 8.53
CA GLU A 41 5.05 1.27 7.06
C GLU A 41 3.67 1.18 6.41
N ILE A 42 2.76 0.34 6.95
CA ILE A 42 1.36 0.25 6.49
C ILE A 42 0.71 1.64 6.43
N LEU A 43 0.82 2.41 7.51
CA LEU A 43 0.19 3.74 7.59
C LEU A 43 0.77 4.73 6.58
N ARG A 44 2.09 4.70 6.36
CA ARG A 44 2.79 5.64 5.46
C ARG A 44 2.61 5.29 3.98
N VAL A 45 2.64 4.00 3.65
CA VAL A 45 2.59 3.50 2.27
C VAL A 45 1.14 3.33 1.81
N GLY A 46 0.22 2.98 2.71
CA GLY A 46 -1.17 2.66 2.36
C GLY A 46 -2.00 3.84 1.81
N CYS A 47 -1.50 5.07 1.94
CA CYS A 47 -2.13 6.27 1.39
C CYS A 47 -1.52 6.71 0.05
N LEU A 48 -0.45 6.05 -0.41
CA LEU A 48 0.20 6.40 -1.67
C LEU A 48 -0.66 5.97 -2.86
N LYS A 49 -0.65 6.80 -3.91
CA LYS A 49 -1.37 6.62 -5.16
C LYS A 49 -0.42 6.89 -6.34
N GLY A 50 -0.81 6.46 -7.54
CA GLY A 50 -0.03 6.66 -8.76
C GLY A 50 0.92 5.52 -9.11
N PHE A 51 0.63 4.30 -8.67
CA PHE A 51 1.28 3.08 -9.18
C PHE A 51 0.51 2.55 -10.38
N LYS A 52 1.21 2.06 -11.41
CA LYS A 52 0.59 1.50 -12.62
C LYS A 52 -0.14 0.19 -12.40
N TYR A 53 0.38 -0.63 -11.49
CA TYR A 53 0.04 -2.06 -11.42
C TYR A 53 -0.82 -2.43 -10.22
N PHE A 54 -0.88 -1.57 -9.22
CA PHE A 54 -1.66 -1.85 -8.03
C PHE A 54 -2.17 -0.55 -7.41
N ALA A 55 -3.20 -0.66 -6.58
CA ALA A 55 -3.69 0.40 -5.73
C ALA A 55 -3.71 -0.08 -4.28
N LEU A 56 -3.44 0.86 -3.37
CA LEU A 56 -3.46 0.61 -1.94
C LEU A 56 -4.63 1.33 -1.30
N TYR A 57 -5.24 0.68 -0.31
CA TYR A 57 -6.28 1.27 0.51
C TYR A 57 -6.07 0.88 1.96
N LEU A 58 -5.81 1.87 2.80
CA LEU A 58 -5.66 1.69 4.24
C LEU A 58 -7.03 1.35 4.85
N ARG A 59 -7.19 0.11 5.34
CA ARG A 59 -8.42 -0.34 5.98
C ARG A 59 -8.43 -0.10 7.48
N GLY A 60 -7.27 -0.24 8.11
CA GLY A 60 -7.10 -0.05 9.55
C GLY A 60 -5.64 0.11 9.92
N ARG A 61 -5.36 0.18 11.22
CA ARG A 61 -3.98 0.32 11.72
C ARG A 61 -3.10 -0.89 11.42
N GLU A 62 -3.70 -2.07 11.32
CA GLU A 62 -3.00 -3.34 11.08
C GLU A 62 -3.36 -3.97 9.73
N GLU A 63 -4.22 -3.32 8.93
CA GLU A 63 -4.82 -3.89 7.72
C GLU A 63 -4.67 -2.94 6.53
N LEU A 64 -4.12 -3.49 5.44
CA LEU A 64 -3.93 -2.82 4.16
C LEU A 64 -4.55 -3.66 3.04
N ILE A 65 -5.40 -3.05 2.25
CA ILE A 65 -5.91 -3.65 1.01
C ILE A 65 -4.96 -3.31 -0.13
N CYS A 66 -4.61 -4.32 -0.92
CA CYS A 66 -3.79 -4.21 -2.12
C CYS A 66 -4.58 -4.78 -3.30
N LYS A 67 -5.01 -3.91 -4.22
CA LYS A 67 -5.70 -4.27 -5.46
C LYS A 67 -4.66 -4.32 -6.57
N VAL A 68 -4.37 -5.49 -7.12
CA VAL A 68 -3.30 -5.70 -8.11
C VAL A 68 -3.89 -6.06 -9.46
N LEU A 69 -3.43 -5.45 -10.54
CA LEU A 69 -3.88 -5.80 -11.89
C LEU A 69 -3.53 -7.25 -12.26
N ASN A 70 -4.35 -7.86 -13.10
CA ASN A 70 -4.23 -9.26 -13.50
C ASN A 70 -3.34 -9.46 -14.73
N GLU A 71 -3.46 -8.55 -15.70
CA GLU A 71 -2.71 -8.53 -16.95
C GLU A 71 -2.24 -7.09 -17.20
N PRO A 72 -1.07 -6.86 -17.80
CA PRO A 72 -0.67 -5.51 -18.15
C PRO A 72 -1.67 -4.98 -19.17
N MET A 73 -2.28 -3.85 -18.83
CA MET A 73 -3.17 -3.11 -19.70
C MET A 73 -2.32 -2.40 -20.78
N SER A 74 -1.69 -3.14 -21.70
CA SER A 74 -1.60 -2.80 -23.13
C SER A 74 -0.83 -3.85 -23.97
N PRO A 75 -1.22 -4.03 -25.26
CA PRO A 75 -0.44 -4.80 -26.24
C PRO A 75 0.99 -4.26 -26.46
N GLU A 76 1.26 -2.97 -26.22
CA GLU A 76 2.61 -2.40 -26.37
C GLU A 76 3.59 -2.91 -25.30
N ILE A 77 3.11 -3.21 -24.09
CA ILE A 77 3.96 -3.80 -23.05
C ILE A 77 4.32 -5.23 -23.44
N LEU A 78 3.37 -6.00 -23.99
CA LEU A 78 3.60 -7.34 -24.51
C LEU A 78 4.64 -7.35 -25.65
N SER A 79 4.61 -6.36 -26.55
CA SER A 79 5.57 -6.27 -27.66
C SER A 79 7.00 -5.93 -27.21
N TYR A 80 7.15 -5.14 -26.14
CA TYR A 80 8.47 -4.85 -25.54
C TYR A 80 9.18 -6.11 -25.01
N TYR A 81 8.43 -7.05 -24.42
CA TYR A 81 8.98 -8.29 -23.86
C TYR A 81 9.19 -9.42 -24.87
N THR A 82 8.42 -9.41 -25.97
CA THR A 82 8.50 -10.40 -27.06
C THR A 82 9.42 -9.97 -28.19
N SER A 83 9.98 -8.75 -28.12
CA SER A 83 10.89 -8.23 -29.12
C SER A 83 12.22 -9.01 -29.15
N PRO A 84 12.64 -9.53 -30.32
CA PRO A 84 13.90 -10.27 -30.47
C PRO A 84 15.16 -9.42 -30.27
N SER A 85 15.05 -8.11 -30.03
CA SER A 85 16.17 -7.22 -29.72
C SER A 85 16.67 -7.34 -28.27
N SER A 86 15.97 -8.06 -27.39
CA SER A 86 16.33 -8.29 -25.98
C SER A 86 17.23 -9.52 -25.77
N GLU A 87 18.10 -9.86 -26.71
CA GLU A 87 19.02 -11.02 -26.57
C GLU A 87 20.14 -10.82 -25.55
N LYS A 88 20.40 -9.58 -25.11
CA LYS A 88 21.47 -9.28 -24.17
C LYS A 88 21.20 -9.72 -22.72
N MET A 89 20.03 -10.26 -22.40
CA MET A 89 19.71 -10.76 -21.05
C MET A 89 19.60 -12.29 -20.94
N LYS A 90 19.87 -13.05 -22.01
CA LYS A 90 19.83 -14.52 -22.01
C LYS A 90 20.98 -15.20 -21.23
N THR A 91 21.98 -14.46 -20.74
CA THR A 91 23.18 -15.02 -20.10
C THR A 91 23.21 -14.96 -18.57
N GLY A 92 22.14 -14.48 -17.92
CA GLY A 92 21.97 -14.65 -16.48
C GLY A 92 21.48 -16.06 -16.15
N LYS A 93 22.30 -16.87 -15.48
CA LYS A 93 21.95 -18.21 -14.95
C LYS A 93 20.88 -18.11 -13.85
N SER A 94 19.67 -17.79 -14.25
CA SER A 94 18.49 -17.84 -13.41
C SER A 94 17.44 -18.59 -14.20
N SER A 95 16.96 -19.70 -13.64
CA SER A 95 16.10 -20.68 -14.28
C SER A 95 14.72 -20.09 -14.62
N PHE A 96 14.66 -19.31 -15.69
CA PHE A 96 13.41 -18.80 -16.26
C PHE A 96 13.34 -19.29 -17.71
N SER A 97 13.02 -20.56 -17.89
CA SER A 97 12.66 -21.07 -19.23
C SER A 97 11.34 -20.42 -19.62
N PHE A 98 11.35 -19.71 -20.75
CA PHE A 98 10.23 -18.92 -21.30
C PHE A 98 9.38 -19.73 -22.30
N ASP A 99 9.65 -21.02 -22.47
CA ASP A 99 9.01 -21.90 -23.47
C ASP A 99 7.75 -22.63 -22.95
N THR A 100 7.13 -22.15 -21.87
CA THR A 100 5.89 -22.76 -21.36
C THR A 100 4.88 -21.69 -20.99
N ALA A 101 4.00 -21.35 -21.93
CA ALA A 101 2.75 -20.63 -21.61
C ALA A 101 1.62 -21.66 -21.44
N PRO A 102 0.55 -21.39 -20.67
CA PRO A 102 0.33 -20.41 -19.59
C PRO A 102 -0.01 -21.13 -18.27
N THR A 103 0.53 -20.80 -17.08
CA THR A 103 0.06 -21.52 -15.87
C THR A 103 -0.08 -20.64 -14.62
N LEU A 104 -1.10 -19.78 -14.65
CA LEU A 104 -2.01 -19.65 -13.51
C LEU A 104 -3.17 -20.62 -13.82
N PRO A 105 -3.63 -21.48 -12.90
CA PRO A 105 -3.40 -21.47 -11.45
C PRO A 105 -2.23 -22.36 -10.95
N ARG A 106 -1.64 -21.98 -9.81
CA ARG A 106 -0.64 -22.79 -9.11
C ARG A 106 -1.35 -23.79 -8.18
N ASN A 107 -0.75 -24.97 -8.01
CA ASN A 107 -1.27 -26.01 -7.11
C ASN A 107 -1.36 -25.48 -5.66
N ASP A 108 -2.50 -25.70 -5.01
CA ASP A 108 -2.86 -25.26 -3.66
C ASP A 108 -1.79 -25.54 -2.62
N GLN A 109 -1.16 -26.71 -2.72
CA GLN A 109 -0.10 -27.15 -1.79
C GLN A 109 1.11 -26.21 -1.79
N SER A 110 1.30 -25.44 -2.86
CA SER A 110 2.44 -24.53 -3.02
C SER A 110 2.20 -23.14 -2.45
N LEU A 111 0.97 -22.61 -2.58
CA LEU A 111 0.65 -21.21 -2.26
C LEU A 111 -0.22 -21.02 -1.02
N ILE A 112 -1.09 -21.96 -0.66
CA ILE A 112 -1.91 -21.84 0.56
C ILE A 112 -1.17 -22.44 1.75
N MET A 113 -1.18 -21.75 2.88
CA MET A 113 -0.54 -22.26 4.07
C MET A 113 -1.36 -23.39 4.70
N SER A 114 -0.72 -24.54 4.99
CA SER A 114 -1.42 -25.71 5.53
C SER A 114 -2.09 -25.41 6.88
N THR A 115 -3.21 -26.08 7.16
CA THR A 115 -3.96 -25.92 8.42
C THR A 115 -3.09 -26.20 9.65
N ASN A 116 -2.21 -27.21 9.59
CA ASN A 116 -1.29 -27.52 10.69
C ASN A 116 -0.28 -26.39 10.94
N THR A 117 0.26 -25.82 9.85
CA THR A 117 1.16 -24.67 9.93
C THR A 117 0.44 -23.45 10.50
N GLN A 118 -0.80 -23.18 10.07
CA GLN A 118 -1.61 -22.08 10.60
C GLN A 118 -1.86 -22.21 12.10
N LYS A 119 -2.27 -23.40 12.58
CA LYS A 119 -2.48 -23.68 14.01
C LYS A 119 -1.21 -23.49 14.83
N SER A 120 -0.06 -23.90 14.30
CA SER A 120 1.23 -23.69 14.97
C SER A 120 1.62 -22.22 15.07
N LEU A 121 1.30 -21.42 14.04
CA LEU A 121 1.69 -20.01 13.96
C LEU A 121 0.71 -19.06 14.66
N SER A 122 -0.54 -19.46 14.86
CA SER A 122 -1.56 -18.63 15.52
C SER A 122 -1.28 -18.40 17.00
N GLY A 123 -0.46 -19.24 17.63
CA GLY A 123 -0.29 -19.25 19.08
C GLY A 123 -1.48 -19.84 19.83
N TYR A 124 -2.56 -20.21 19.12
CA TYR A 124 -3.80 -20.79 19.65
C TYR A 124 -4.15 -22.13 19.01
N GLY A 125 -3.17 -22.85 18.46
CA GLY A 125 -3.40 -24.16 17.84
C GLY A 125 -4.10 -25.18 18.75
N PHE A 126 -3.96 -25.05 20.07
CA PHE A 126 -4.69 -25.85 21.07
C PHE A 126 -6.22 -25.62 21.05
N MET A 127 -6.68 -24.46 20.56
CA MET A 127 -8.09 -24.15 20.38
C MET A 127 -8.58 -24.43 18.95
N ASP A 128 -7.77 -25.13 18.14
CA ASP A 128 -7.99 -25.38 16.71
C ASP A 128 -8.19 -24.11 15.86
N VAL A 129 -7.77 -22.95 16.37
CA VAL A 129 -7.83 -21.67 15.64
C VAL A 129 -6.59 -21.51 14.78
N GLY A 130 -6.80 -21.43 13.46
CA GLY A 130 -5.75 -21.15 12.47
C GLY A 130 -5.36 -19.67 12.42
N LEU A 131 -5.10 -19.15 11.22
CA LEU A 131 -4.83 -17.73 10.98
C LEU A 131 -5.95 -17.08 10.17
N PRO A 132 -7.19 -17.02 10.70
CA PRO A 132 -8.23 -16.30 10.01
C PRO A 132 -7.91 -14.80 10.03
N PRO A 133 -8.29 -14.08 8.97
CA PRO A 133 -8.30 -12.63 9.03
C PRO A 133 -9.31 -12.14 10.08
N ALA A 134 -9.04 -10.99 10.70
CA ALA A 134 -9.96 -10.39 11.68
C ALA A 134 -11.20 -9.75 11.01
N SER A 135 -11.05 -9.32 9.76
CA SER A 135 -12.11 -8.69 8.97
C SER A 135 -12.77 -9.69 8.00
N PRO A 136 -14.11 -9.80 7.98
CA PRO A 136 -14.85 -10.57 6.98
C PRO A 136 -14.60 -10.06 5.55
N SER A 137 -14.55 -10.97 4.58
CA SER A 137 -14.34 -10.67 3.15
C SER A 137 -15.52 -9.97 2.46
N GLU A 138 -16.73 -10.07 3.02
CA GLU A 138 -18.00 -9.62 2.42
C GLU A 138 -18.15 -8.10 2.23
N ARG A 139 -17.27 -7.29 2.83
CA ARG A 139 -17.33 -5.81 2.76
C ARG A 139 -16.22 -5.19 1.91
N ASP A 140 -15.52 -6.01 1.14
CA ASP A 140 -14.34 -5.57 0.41
C ASP A 140 -14.75 -4.91 -0.92
N ILE A 141 -14.07 -3.82 -1.27
CA ILE A 141 -14.41 -2.98 -2.42
C ILE A 141 -14.30 -3.80 -3.70
N ASP A 142 -15.38 -3.85 -4.48
CA ASP A 142 -15.39 -4.29 -5.89
C ASP A 142 -14.91 -5.74 -6.11
N LEU A 143 -15.49 -6.69 -5.37
CA LEU A 143 -15.20 -8.14 -5.49
C LEU A 143 -15.46 -8.75 -6.89
N LYS A 144 -16.05 -7.98 -7.82
CA LYS A 144 -16.43 -8.44 -9.18
C LYS A 144 -15.50 -7.92 -10.29
N ASP A 145 -14.39 -7.27 -9.94
CA ASP A 145 -13.44 -6.81 -10.94
C ASP A 145 -12.56 -7.97 -11.43
N ASP A 146 -12.90 -8.53 -12.58
CA ASP A 146 -12.15 -9.61 -13.23
C ASP A 146 -10.76 -9.15 -13.72
N LYS A 147 -10.50 -7.84 -13.77
CA LYS A 147 -9.23 -7.27 -14.24
C LYS A 147 -8.20 -7.10 -13.13
N SER A 148 -8.58 -7.31 -11.87
CA SER A 148 -7.65 -7.16 -10.75
C SER A 148 -7.94 -8.09 -9.58
N THR A 149 -6.89 -8.52 -8.90
CA THR A 149 -6.96 -9.40 -7.73
C THR A 149 -6.84 -8.55 -6.48
N LEU A 150 -7.78 -8.73 -5.55
CA LEU A 150 -7.81 -8.04 -4.27
C LEU A 150 -7.11 -8.91 -3.21
N LEU A 151 -6.17 -8.32 -2.48
CA LEU A 151 -5.46 -8.96 -1.38
C LEU A 151 -5.59 -8.13 -0.10
N LEU A 152 -5.70 -8.81 1.03
CA LEU A 152 -5.55 -8.23 2.36
C LEU A 152 -4.15 -8.53 2.87
N ILE A 153 -3.36 -7.50 3.14
CA ILE A 153 -2.12 -7.59 3.90
C ILE A 153 -2.44 -7.16 5.32
N ALA A 154 -2.24 -8.03 6.31
CA ALA A 154 -2.47 -7.68 7.71
C ALA A 154 -1.35 -8.17 8.62
N ALA A 155 -1.06 -7.37 9.64
CA ALA A 155 -0.01 -7.63 10.63
C ALA A 155 -0.58 -7.52 12.04
N TYR A 156 -1.53 -8.40 12.37
CA TYR A 156 -2.21 -8.38 13.66
C TYR A 156 -1.23 -8.64 14.81
N ALA A 157 -1.34 -7.83 15.88
CA ALA A 157 -0.56 -8.01 17.11
C ALA A 157 -0.65 -9.45 17.67
N ARG A 158 -1.80 -10.09 17.51
CA ARG A 158 -2.03 -11.49 17.89
C ARG A 158 -1.02 -12.46 17.26
N TYR A 159 -0.72 -12.28 15.97
CA TYR A 159 0.14 -13.20 15.22
C TYR A 159 1.60 -12.75 15.21
N ASN A 160 1.84 -11.47 15.54
CA ASN A 160 3.17 -10.84 15.59
C ASN A 160 3.98 -11.11 14.31
N CYS A 161 3.30 -11.11 13.17
CA CYS A 161 3.85 -11.39 11.84
C CYS A 161 2.84 -10.92 10.79
N PRO A 162 3.30 -10.35 9.67
CA PRO A 162 2.42 -10.04 8.54
C PRO A 162 2.03 -11.32 7.80
N TYR A 163 0.79 -11.36 7.34
CA TYR A 163 0.24 -12.37 6.44
C TYR A 163 -0.58 -11.71 5.34
N VAL A 164 -0.78 -12.45 4.26
CA VAL A 164 -1.54 -11.97 3.10
C VAL A 164 -2.65 -12.96 2.80
N TRP A 165 -3.87 -12.48 2.59
CA TRP A 165 -5.00 -13.28 2.18
C TRP A 165 -5.52 -12.81 0.84
N VAL A 166 -6.00 -13.74 0.02
CA VAL A 166 -6.72 -13.42 -1.20
C VAL A 166 -8.15 -13.03 -0.82
N ARG A 167 -8.73 -12.08 -1.55
CA ARG A 167 -10.09 -11.57 -1.32
C ARG A 167 -10.97 -11.67 -2.55
N SER A 168 -10.40 -11.54 -3.75
CA SER A 168 -11.08 -11.81 -5.02
C SER A 168 -10.21 -12.69 -5.91
N ASN A 169 -10.82 -13.26 -6.96
CA ASN A 169 -10.16 -14.04 -8.01
C ASN A 169 -9.23 -15.15 -7.50
N HIS A 170 -9.71 -15.92 -6.50
CA HIS A 170 -8.92 -16.96 -5.85
C HIS A 170 -8.50 -18.04 -6.85
N GLU A 171 -9.40 -18.40 -7.75
CA GLU A 171 -9.25 -19.38 -8.83
C GLU A 171 -8.12 -19.03 -9.81
N ARG A 172 -7.70 -17.76 -9.90
CA ARG A 172 -6.53 -17.38 -10.70
C ARG A 172 -5.24 -17.82 -10.03
N LEU A 173 -5.14 -17.63 -8.72
CA LEU A 173 -3.90 -17.90 -7.99
C LEU A 173 -3.81 -19.35 -7.50
N VAL A 174 -4.94 -19.92 -7.09
CA VAL A 174 -5.07 -21.17 -6.32
C VAL A 174 -6.15 -22.03 -6.97
N SER A 175 -5.88 -23.32 -7.18
CA SER A 175 -6.79 -24.26 -7.83
C SER A 175 -7.37 -25.24 -6.81
N PHE A 176 -8.49 -24.87 -6.18
CA PHE A 176 -9.18 -25.69 -5.18
C PHE A 176 -9.56 -27.07 -5.74
N THR A 177 -8.66 -28.03 -5.59
CA THR A 177 -8.81 -29.39 -6.12
C THR A 177 -8.99 -30.34 -4.95
N GLY A 178 -10.25 -30.53 -4.56
CA GLY A 178 -10.64 -31.46 -3.50
C GLY A 178 -11.85 -30.92 -2.75
N GLY A 179 -12.94 -31.70 -2.73
CA GLY A 179 -14.25 -31.33 -2.16
C GLY A 179 -14.29 -31.15 -0.63
N GLY A 180 -13.31 -30.45 -0.07
CA GLY A 180 -13.35 -29.90 1.28
C GLY A 180 -14.15 -28.59 1.32
N ASP A 181 -14.23 -28.01 2.51
CA ASP A 181 -14.92 -26.73 2.75
C ASP A 181 -14.13 -25.57 2.13
N GLU A 182 -14.42 -25.26 0.86
CA GLU A 182 -13.77 -24.20 0.07
C GLU A 182 -13.75 -22.85 0.80
N SER A 183 -14.76 -22.57 1.63
CA SER A 183 -14.85 -21.32 2.40
C SER A 183 -13.67 -21.16 3.37
N LYS A 184 -13.26 -22.24 4.04
CA LYS A 184 -12.11 -22.22 4.97
C LYS A 184 -10.77 -22.10 4.24
N LEU A 185 -10.68 -22.61 3.01
CA LEU A 185 -9.48 -22.49 2.18
C LEU A 185 -9.31 -21.06 1.66
N ARG A 186 -10.41 -20.34 1.37
CA ARG A 186 -10.36 -18.92 0.98
C ARG A 186 -9.90 -18.00 2.11
N ASP A 187 -10.19 -18.34 3.36
CA ASP A 187 -9.71 -17.61 4.54
C ASP A 187 -8.30 -18.02 5.00
N SER A 188 -7.62 -18.88 4.24
CA SER A 188 -6.24 -19.26 4.54
C SER A 188 -5.24 -18.27 3.93
N PRO A 189 -4.20 -17.86 4.68
CA PRO A 189 -3.20 -16.94 4.16
C PRO A 189 -2.30 -17.60 3.10
N LEU A 190 -1.78 -16.77 2.20
CA LEU A 190 -0.76 -17.11 1.23
C LEU A 190 0.58 -17.40 1.93
N LYS A 191 1.25 -18.44 1.46
CA LYS A 191 2.62 -18.81 1.80
C LYS A 191 3.59 -18.03 0.90
N LEU A 192 3.86 -16.79 1.29
CA LEU A 192 4.83 -15.92 0.61
C LEU A 192 6.23 -16.09 1.21
N LYS A 193 7.27 -15.88 0.40
CA LYS A 193 8.67 -15.91 0.87
C LYS A 193 8.90 -14.77 1.87
N SER A 194 8.44 -13.57 1.52
CA SER A 194 8.57 -12.35 2.33
C SER A 194 7.95 -12.48 3.72
N THR A 195 6.78 -13.12 3.84
CA THR A 195 6.10 -13.35 5.14
C THR A 195 6.70 -14.53 5.90
N THR A 196 7.05 -15.62 5.22
CA THR A 196 7.63 -16.82 5.87
C THR A 196 8.99 -16.52 6.48
N SER A 197 9.83 -15.74 5.79
CA SER A 197 11.15 -15.36 6.32
C SER A 197 11.11 -14.11 7.19
N TRP A 198 9.94 -13.49 7.44
CA TRP A 198 9.85 -12.20 8.16
C TRP A 198 10.44 -12.26 9.56
N LYS A 199 10.44 -13.42 10.21
CA LYS A 199 11.05 -13.57 11.53
C LYS A 199 12.58 -13.56 11.50
N LEU A 200 13.17 -14.08 10.42
CA LEU A 200 14.61 -14.24 10.26
C LEU A 200 15.24 -13.03 9.54
N ASN A 201 14.51 -12.47 8.59
CA ASN A 201 14.92 -11.35 7.75
C ASN A 201 14.14 -10.09 8.13
N ASP A 202 14.70 -8.92 7.92
CA ASP A 202 13.99 -7.64 8.12
C ASP A 202 13.10 -7.30 6.90
N SER A 203 12.26 -8.26 6.49
CA SER A 203 11.36 -8.11 5.34
C SER A 203 10.40 -6.93 5.58
N LYS A 204 10.32 -6.04 4.61
CA LYS A 204 9.54 -4.80 4.64
C LYS A 204 8.20 -4.95 3.94
N LEU A 205 7.33 -3.96 4.12
CA LEU A 205 6.03 -3.96 3.44
C LEU A 205 6.17 -4.00 1.91
N TRP A 206 7.14 -3.28 1.34
CA TRP A 206 7.37 -3.30 -0.10
C TRP A 206 7.92 -4.64 -0.60
N ASP A 207 8.62 -5.43 0.21
CA ASP A 207 9.00 -6.80 -0.19
C ASP A 207 7.75 -7.67 -0.44
N ILE A 208 6.76 -7.55 0.44
CA ILE A 208 5.47 -8.24 0.31
C ILE A 208 4.71 -7.72 -0.92
N ILE A 209 4.61 -6.39 -1.09
CA ILE A 209 3.92 -5.78 -2.24
C ILE A 209 4.57 -6.23 -3.56
N GLY A 210 5.91 -6.18 -3.67
CA GLY A 210 6.63 -6.60 -4.86
C GLY A 210 6.44 -8.10 -5.17
N GLU A 211 6.35 -8.94 -4.15
CA GLU A 211 6.06 -10.37 -4.31
C GLU A 211 4.62 -10.61 -4.80
N VAL A 212 3.61 -9.93 -4.24
CA VAL A 212 2.21 -10.10 -4.67
C VAL A 212 1.95 -9.51 -6.06
N VAL A 213 2.61 -8.41 -6.44
CA VAL A 213 2.53 -7.85 -7.79
C VAL A 213 3.03 -8.85 -8.82
N LYS A 214 4.20 -9.46 -8.56
CA LYS A 214 4.75 -10.52 -9.43
C LYS A 214 3.91 -11.80 -9.44
N LEU A 215 3.18 -12.07 -8.36
CA LEU A 215 2.30 -13.23 -8.25
C LEU A 215 1.03 -13.06 -9.08
N CYS A 216 0.40 -11.89 -9.05
CA CYS A 216 -0.91 -11.64 -9.66
C CYS A 216 -0.85 -11.24 -11.14
N MET A 217 0.25 -10.62 -11.57
CA MET A 217 0.42 -10.12 -12.93
C MET A 217 1.08 -11.13 -13.86
N TYR A 218 0.53 -11.26 -15.07
CA TYR A 218 1.17 -12.01 -16.16
C TYR A 218 1.23 -11.19 -17.46
N PRO A 219 2.41 -11.00 -18.06
CA PRO A 219 3.73 -11.27 -17.49
C PRO A 219 4.00 -10.43 -16.24
N ALA A 220 4.86 -10.93 -15.34
CA ALA A 220 5.28 -10.18 -14.17
C ALA A 220 6.07 -8.93 -14.59
N PRO A 221 5.77 -7.75 -14.04
CA PRO A 221 6.44 -6.51 -14.46
C PRO A 221 7.91 -6.48 -14.02
N LEU A 222 8.77 -5.91 -14.86
CA LEU A 222 10.18 -5.66 -14.50
C LEU A 222 10.31 -4.71 -13.32
N ASN A 223 9.43 -3.72 -13.22
CA ASN A 223 9.32 -2.80 -12.09
C ASN A 223 7.95 -2.97 -11.42
N PRO A 224 7.82 -3.72 -10.31
CA PRO A 224 6.54 -3.87 -9.64
C PRO A 224 5.99 -2.55 -9.07
N PHE A 225 6.84 -1.53 -8.89
CA PHE A 225 6.50 -0.21 -8.39
C PHE A 225 6.46 0.86 -9.47
N ALA A 226 6.24 0.47 -10.73
CA ALA A 226 6.24 1.41 -11.84
C ALA A 226 5.24 2.55 -11.63
N ILE A 227 5.71 3.77 -11.86
CA ILE A 227 4.95 4.99 -11.60
C ILE A 227 4.06 5.36 -12.79
N ASP A 228 2.82 5.72 -12.49
CA ASP A 228 1.90 6.35 -13.42
C ASP A 228 2.10 7.87 -13.38
N PHE A 229 2.95 8.38 -14.27
CA PHE A 229 3.22 9.82 -14.37
C PHE A 229 1.99 10.62 -14.82
N GLN A 230 1.09 10.02 -15.62
CA GLN A 230 -0.14 10.69 -16.07
C GLN A 230 -1.08 10.96 -14.89
N TYR A 231 -1.15 10.05 -13.93
CA TYR A 231 -1.87 10.28 -12.68
C TYR A 231 -1.39 11.57 -11.99
N PHE A 232 -0.07 11.76 -11.85
CA PHE A 232 0.46 12.95 -11.22
C PHE A 232 0.21 14.20 -12.06
N GLU A 233 0.38 14.14 -13.38
CA GLU A 233 0.10 15.28 -14.28
C GLU A 233 -1.34 15.79 -14.15
N GLY A 234 -2.30 14.89 -13.90
CA GLY A 234 -3.71 15.23 -13.69
C GLY A 234 -4.03 15.90 -12.34
N LEU A 235 -3.10 15.90 -11.37
CA LEU A 235 -3.31 16.53 -10.06
C LEU A 235 -3.09 18.05 -10.12
N SER A 236 -3.79 18.79 -9.24
CA SER A 236 -3.49 20.20 -9.02
C SER A 236 -2.07 20.38 -8.48
N LEU A 237 -1.44 21.53 -8.73
CA LEU A 237 -0.03 21.76 -8.37
C LEU A 237 0.27 21.49 -6.89
N GLY A 238 -0.62 21.91 -5.98
CA GLY A 238 -0.45 21.69 -4.54
C GLY A 238 -0.53 20.20 -4.15
N GLU A 239 -1.52 19.48 -4.67
CA GLU A 239 -1.69 18.04 -4.42
C GLU A 239 -0.54 17.24 -5.04
N ARG A 240 -0.15 17.59 -6.27
CA ARG A 240 0.97 16.97 -6.98
C ARG A 240 2.27 17.09 -6.20
N LEU A 241 2.54 18.24 -5.59
CA LEU A 241 3.74 18.43 -4.77
C LEU A 241 3.81 17.49 -3.57
N ILE A 242 2.70 17.39 -2.82
CA ILE A 242 2.63 16.51 -1.65
C ILE A 242 2.73 15.05 -2.10
N ALA A 243 2.00 14.67 -3.15
CA ALA A 243 1.97 13.31 -3.64
C ALA A 243 3.32 12.86 -4.21
N THR A 244 3.97 13.68 -5.04
CA THR A 244 5.29 13.38 -5.60
C THR A 244 6.37 13.33 -4.52
N GLY A 245 6.36 14.24 -3.54
CA GLY A 245 7.32 14.22 -2.42
C GLY A 245 7.19 12.95 -1.57
N ALA A 246 5.95 12.54 -1.26
CA ALA A 246 5.68 11.30 -0.53
C ALA A 246 6.12 10.06 -1.33
N MET A 247 5.85 10.02 -2.64
CA MET A 247 6.23 8.93 -3.52
C MET A 247 7.76 8.83 -3.70
N VAL A 248 8.47 9.96 -3.87
CA VAL A 248 9.94 10.00 -3.94
C VAL A 248 10.56 9.39 -2.69
N ASN A 249 10.09 9.79 -1.49
CA ASN A 249 10.56 9.21 -0.23
C ASN A 249 10.26 7.71 -0.12
N PHE A 250 9.14 7.24 -0.67
CA PHE A 250 8.84 5.81 -0.74
C PHE A 250 9.80 5.07 -1.67
N LEU A 251 9.98 5.52 -2.91
CA LEU A 251 10.86 4.87 -3.87
C LEU A 251 12.32 4.84 -3.40
N GLN A 252 12.78 5.89 -2.71
CA GLN A 252 14.10 5.91 -2.07
C GLN A 252 14.25 4.76 -1.06
N LYS A 253 13.23 4.47 -0.25
CA LYS A 253 13.25 3.35 0.70
C LYS A 253 13.22 2.00 0.00
N VAL A 254 12.46 1.87 -1.09
CA VAL A 254 12.43 0.65 -1.90
C VAL A 254 13.82 0.37 -2.48
N VAL A 255 14.46 1.36 -3.11
CA VAL A 255 15.81 1.18 -3.71
C VAL A 255 16.87 0.92 -2.64
N SER A 256 16.75 1.56 -1.47
CA SER A 256 17.67 1.36 -0.35
C SER A 256 17.46 0.04 0.38
N SER A 257 16.35 -0.65 0.10
CA SER A 257 16.02 -1.92 0.72
C SER A 257 16.60 -3.06 -0.10
N GLY A 258 17.67 -3.66 0.40
CA GLY A 258 18.24 -4.88 -0.19
C GLY A 258 18.67 -4.75 -1.65
N ASP A 259 19.06 -5.88 -2.23
CA ASP A 259 19.43 -5.98 -3.64
C ASP A 259 18.30 -6.68 -4.41
N HIS A 260 17.42 -5.89 -5.02
CA HIS A 260 16.35 -6.41 -5.85
C HIS A 260 16.65 -6.21 -7.33
N ILE A 261 16.30 -7.22 -8.14
CA ILE A 261 16.47 -7.21 -9.61
C ILE A 261 15.80 -5.98 -10.27
N TYR A 262 14.76 -5.44 -9.65
CA TYR A 262 14.01 -4.29 -10.16
C TYR A 262 14.59 -2.93 -9.74
N ASN A 263 15.61 -2.88 -8.88
CA ASN A 263 16.13 -1.64 -8.30
C ASN A 263 16.55 -0.61 -9.37
N ALA A 264 17.20 -1.06 -10.45
CA ALA A 264 17.59 -0.17 -11.55
C ALA A 264 16.37 0.55 -12.17
N ARG A 265 15.26 -0.16 -12.37
CA ARG A 265 14.04 0.41 -12.97
C ARG A 265 13.27 1.29 -12.01
N VAL A 266 13.27 0.95 -10.71
CA VAL A 266 12.73 1.84 -9.67
C VAL A 266 13.54 3.12 -9.57
N PHE A 267 14.86 3.03 -9.75
CA PHE A 267 15.76 4.18 -9.74
C PHE A 267 15.52 5.12 -10.93
N ASP A 268 15.26 4.57 -12.13
CA ASP A 268 14.86 5.36 -13.30
C ASP A 268 13.59 6.20 -12.99
N ASP A 269 12.53 5.55 -12.47
CA ASP A 269 11.28 6.23 -12.10
C ASP A 269 11.49 7.25 -10.97
N LEU A 270 12.32 6.92 -9.98
CA LEU A 270 12.69 7.82 -8.88
C LEU A 270 13.37 9.09 -9.40
N GLY A 271 14.31 8.96 -10.34
CA GLY A 271 15.02 10.09 -10.93
C GLY A 271 14.07 11.04 -11.66
N GLU A 272 13.19 10.48 -12.48
CA GLU A 272 12.20 11.25 -13.24
C GLU A 272 11.19 11.95 -12.32
N LEU A 273 10.65 11.22 -11.34
CA LEU A 273 9.69 11.78 -10.38
C LEU A 273 10.32 12.87 -9.50
N THR A 274 11.59 12.70 -9.13
CA THR A 274 12.35 13.69 -8.35
C THR A 274 12.54 14.98 -9.16
N ARG A 275 12.92 14.86 -10.45
CA ARG A 275 13.07 16.00 -11.36
C ARG A 275 11.75 16.77 -11.50
N GLN A 276 10.65 16.04 -11.66
CA GLN A 276 9.32 16.64 -11.74
C GLN A 276 8.92 17.33 -10.43
N HIS A 277 9.15 16.71 -9.27
CA HIS A 277 8.88 17.29 -7.96
C HIS A 277 9.58 18.64 -7.76
N PHE A 278 10.87 18.73 -8.06
CA PHE A 278 11.62 19.99 -7.91
C PHE A 278 11.18 21.07 -8.90
N LYS A 279 10.81 20.69 -10.13
CA LYS A 279 10.23 21.62 -11.11
C LYS A 279 8.90 22.21 -10.62
N ASP A 280 8.03 21.37 -10.07
CA ASP A 280 6.77 21.80 -9.49
C ASP A 280 7.00 22.69 -8.25
N LEU A 281 8.03 22.40 -7.45
CA LEU A 281 8.33 23.16 -6.23
C LEU A 281 8.76 24.59 -6.57
N GLN A 282 9.60 24.73 -7.59
CA GLN A 282 10.01 26.03 -8.12
C GLN A 282 8.81 26.80 -8.69
N THR A 283 7.93 26.11 -9.43
CA THR A 283 6.74 26.71 -10.02
C THR A 283 5.77 27.20 -8.95
N PHE A 284 5.54 26.40 -7.91
CA PHE A 284 4.69 26.76 -6.78
C PHE A 284 5.26 27.95 -6.00
N SER A 285 6.57 27.95 -5.73
CA SER A 285 7.24 29.07 -5.05
C SER A 285 7.08 30.38 -5.84
N ARG A 286 7.19 30.35 -7.17
CA ARG A 286 6.95 31.53 -8.03
C ARG A 286 5.50 32.01 -7.96
N GLN A 287 4.53 31.10 -8.03
CA GLN A 287 3.11 31.46 -7.95
C GLN A 287 2.73 32.07 -6.59
N GLN A 288 3.29 31.56 -5.49
CA GLN A 288 3.06 32.14 -4.16
C GLN A 288 3.59 33.56 -4.07
N LYS A 289 4.83 33.80 -4.55
CA LYS A 289 5.41 35.16 -4.59
C LYS A 289 4.56 36.11 -5.43
N SER A 290 4.07 35.68 -6.59
CA SER A 290 3.21 36.52 -7.45
C SER A 290 1.88 36.85 -6.77
N LYS A 291 1.24 35.89 -6.09
CA LYS A 291 0.00 36.12 -5.33
C LYS A 291 0.21 37.10 -4.19
N GLU A 292 1.31 36.97 -3.45
CA GLU A 292 1.67 37.90 -2.38
C GLU A 292 1.85 39.33 -2.92
N ILE A 293 2.55 39.51 -4.03
CA ILE A 293 2.75 40.82 -4.65
C ILE A 293 1.40 41.42 -5.11
N SER A 294 0.56 40.64 -5.79
CA SER A 294 -0.76 41.10 -6.24
C SER A 294 -1.68 41.46 -5.06
N SER A 295 -1.67 40.68 -3.97
CA SER A 295 -2.46 40.98 -2.78
C SER A 295 -2.01 42.28 -2.09
N ARG A 296 -0.70 42.55 -2.04
CA ARG A 296 -0.15 43.81 -1.51
C ARG A 296 -0.52 45.01 -2.38
N GLN A 297 -0.48 44.86 -3.71
CA GLN A 297 -0.88 45.91 -4.65
C GLN A 297 -2.39 46.21 -4.58
N GLN A 298 -3.25 45.20 -4.42
CA GLN A 298 -4.69 45.41 -4.21
C GLN A 298 -4.98 46.13 -2.89
N GLY A 299 -4.33 45.73 -1.79
CA GLY A 299 -4.48 46.41 -0.50
C GLY A 299 -4.02 47.87 -0.53
N MET A 300 -2.95 48.19 -1.27
CA MET A 300 -2.51 49.57 -1.48
C MET A 300 -3.51 50.38 -2.32
N ASN A 301 -4.04 49.81 -3.41
CA ASN A 301 -5.02 50.50 -4.25
C ASN A 301 -6.34 50.76 -3.52
N GLU A 302 -6.80 49.82 -2.69
CA GLU A 302 -8.00 50.00 -1.86
C GLU A 302 -7.81 51.09 -0.79
N GLN A 303 -6.64 51.15 -0.15
CA GLN A 303 -6.30 52.23 0.79
C GLN A 303 -6.22 53.59 0.08
N GLN A 304 -5.67 53.65 -1.12
CA GLN A 304 -5.65 54.88 -1.92
C GLN A 304 -7.07 55.31 -2.30
N ALA A 305 -7.92 54.40 -2.79
CA ALA A 305 -9.31 54.70 -3.14
C ALA A 305 -10.14 55.19 -1.94
N GLN A 306 -9.94 54.60 -0.75
CA GLN A 306 -10.58 55.08 0.48
C GLN A 306 -10.10 56.47 0.90
N SER A 307 -8.83 56.80 0.64
CA SER A 307 -8.28 58.13 0.89
C SER A 307 -8.86 59.19 -0.06
N TYR A 308 -9.14 58.83 -1.33
CA TYR A 308 -9.80 59.72 -2.29
C TYR A 308 -11.28 59.97 -1.95
N HIS A 309 -11.99 59.02 -1.34
CA HIS A 309 -13.37 59.25 -0.87
C HIS A 309 -13.47 60.05 0.43
N ARG A 310 -12.37 60.15 1.21
CA ARG A 310 -12.32 60.96 2.44
C ARG A 310 -11.98 62.43 2.18
N ALA A 311 -11.35 62.74 1.05
CA ALA A 311 -11.18 64.10 0.56
C ALA A 311 -12.49 64.56 -0.10
N GLY A 312 -13.34 65.28 0.64
CA GLY A 312 -14.60 65.83 0.13
C GLY A 312 -14.42 66.77 -1.06
N PRO A 313 -15.50 67.15 -1.75
CA PRO A 313 -15.43 68.01 -2.94
C PRO A 313 -14.76 69.34 -2.57
N MET A 314 -13.78 69.76 -3.37
CA MET A 314 -13.13 71.07 -3.25
C MET A 314 -14.21 72.16 -3.28
N PRO A 315 -14.18 73.14 -2.35
CA PRO A 315 -15.16 74.23 -2.36
C PRO A 315 -15.04 75.03 -3.65
N SER A 316 -16.17 75.20 -4.34
CA SER A 316 -16.29 76.07 -5.50
C SER A 316 -16.00 77.51 -5.11
N TYR A 317 -14.96 78.11 -5.69
CA TYR A 317 -14.68 79.53 -5.54
C TYR A 317 -15.81 80.36 -6.16
N PRO A 318 -16.31 81.41 -5.48
CA PRO A 318 -17.32 82.29 -6.03
C PRO A 318 -16.71 83.22 -7.07
N THR A 319 -17.17 83.11 -8.32
CA THR A 319 -16.92 84.08 -9.37
C THR A 319 -17.83 85.29 -9.14
N GLN A 320 -17.34 86.31 -8.44
CA GLN A 320 -17.87 87.66 -8.53
C GLN A 320 -16.73 88.56 -8.99
N TYR A 321 -16.86 89.09 -10.21
CA TYR A 321 -16.57 90.48 -10.59
C TYR A 321 -16.67 90.57 -12.12
N GLN A 322 -17.79 91.09 -12.62
CA GLN A 322 -17.79 91.87 -13.85
C GLN A 322 -18.58 93.14 -13.59
N ALA A 323 -17.87 94.24 -13.82
CA ALA A 323 -18.22 95.61 -13.52
C ALA A 323 -19.23 96.19 -14.53
N TYR A 324 -19.82 97.31 -14.12
CA TYR A 324 -20.50 98.30 -14.95
C TYR A 324 -19.64 98.82 -16.10
#